data_AF-W5YWF8-F1
#
_entry.id   AF-W5YWF8-F1
#
_cell.length_a   1.000
_cell.length_b   1.000
_cell.length_c   1.000
_cell.angle_alpha   90.00
_cell.angle_beta   90.00
_cell.angle_gamma   90.00
#
_symmetry.space_group_name_H-M   'P 1'
#
loop_
_entity.id
_entity.type
_entity.pdbx_description
1 polymer ?
#
loop_
_entity_poly.entity_id
_entity_poly.type
_entity_poly.pdbx_seq_one_letter_code
_entity_poly.pdbx_strand_id
1 'polypeptide(L)'
;MALLFPAVGLGLLWKAVTMTRAYRHYGTVELVMTPYPAAIGGQMGGTILVPRLRAQDLITPGAEVTVTLECIYTYVSGSGKNRSRVERILWAERGTPRVEAAGPGVRLAFSFDLPKDLPEADAERSSRYHFWRLSVKADIEGVDLERQYDIPAFKGDARSQSAGHDISAQVRALRDEKSRAAKEAIQSGRLDLPGLSRAMHYQDYGHQIKMRFPMFRNKVLTLFAWVFAGGFGFASSMMLMSAFSGGGFGLLAGLFTIPFVLVAIAASAAALYLPFNRLVVRIDRHRIRTLRSWLYLPVRSRKLAMNQVRHLAIKRTGSTGQGVDKVEHFKLIAVDNQQNKITIAEDLDGQDVAQHFCDYLAERIGVSAISEPNIKATGL
;
A
#
# COMPACT_ATOMS: atom_id res chain seq x y z
N MET A 1 -30.84 17.97 8.03
CA MET A 1 -30.26 17.57 9.34
C MET A 1 -31.09 16.53 10.12
N ALA A 2 -32.43 16.47 9.99
CA ALA A 2 -33.27 15.56 10.77
C ALA A 2 -33.11 14.05 10.48
N LEU A 3 -32.65 13.65 9.28
CA LEU A 3 -32.47 12.23 8.91
C LEU A 3 -31.09 11.65 9.29
N LEU A 4 -30.12 12.50 9.64
CA LEU A 4 -28.76 12.07 9.92
C LEU A 4 -28.65 11.40 11.30
N PHE A 5 -29.42 11.89 12.28
CA PHE A 5 -29.47 11.32 13.62
C PHE A 5 -30.10 9.92 13.67
N PRO A 6 -31.27 9.64 13.05
CA PRO A 6 -31.81 8.29 12.94
C PRO A 6 -30.88 7.32 12.18
N ALA A 7 -30.22 7.78 11.11
CA ALA A 7 -29.28 6.96 10.36
C ALA A 7 -28.06 6.55 11.20
N VAL A 8 -27.51 7.49 11.98
CA VAL A 8 -26.44 7.19 12.95
C VAL A 8 -26.93 6.22 14.02
N GLY A 9 -28.14 6.42 14.55
CA GLY A 9 -28.76 5.51 15.53
C GLY A 9 -28.91 4.08 15.01
N LEU A 10 -29.41 3.91 13.78
CA LEU A 10 -29.51 2.59 13.12
C LEU A 10 -28.13 1.96 12.91
N GLY A 11 -27.13 2.74 12.51
CA GLY A 11 -25.75 2.26 12.36
C GLY A 11 -25.15 1.77 13.69
N LEU A 12 -25.39 2.50 14.78
CA LEU A 12 -24.95 2.10 16.12
C LEU A 12 -25.68 0.83 16.62
N LEU A 13 -26.99 0.73 16.40
CA LEU A 13 -27.77 -0.46 16.73
C LEU A 13 -27.30 -1.68 15.96
N TRP A 14 -27.07 -1.53 14.65
CA TRP A 14 -26.53 -2.61 13.82
C TRP A 14 -25.17 -3.09 14.36
N LYS A 15 -24.26 -2.16 14.67
CA LYS A 15 -22.96 -2.48 15.27
C LYS A 15 -23.08 -3.17 16.64
N ALA A 16 -24.02 -2.73 17.49
CA ALA A 16 -24.25 -3.35 18.79
C ALA A 16 -24.78 -4.80 18.63
N VAL A 17 -25.68 -5.03 17.68
CA VAL A 17 -26.22 -6.37 17.40
C VAL A 17 -25.13 -7.30 16.85
N THR A 18 -24.30 -6.84 15.91
CA THR A 18 -23.20 -7.66 15.37
C THR A 18 -22.18 -8.02 16.46
N MET A 19 -21.77 -7.04 17.27
CA MET A 19 -20.87 -7.27 18.41
C MET A 19 -21.46 -8.25 19.43
N THR A 20 -22.76 -8.10 19.75
CA THR A 20 -23.45 -9.00 20.68
C THR A 20 -23.57 -10.41 20.14
N ARG A 21 -23.87 -10.58 18.84
CA ARG A 21 -23.92 -11.88 18.18
C ARG A 21 -22.56 -12.56 18.19
N ALA A 22 -21.49 -11.83 17.84
CA ALA A 22 -20.12 -12.36 17.88
C ALA A 22 -19.71 -12.77 19.30
N TYR A 23 -20.04 -11.97 20.32
CA TYR A 23 -19.76 -12.33 21.72
C TYR A 23 -20.54 -13.56 22.17
N ARG A 24 -21.83 -13.67 21.82
CA ARG A 24 -22.64 -14.86 22.15
C ARG A 24 -22.12 -16.12 21.45
N HIS A 25 -21.70 -15.98 20.19
CA HIS A 25 -21.22 -17.10 19.39
C HIS A 25 -19.85 -17.59 19.89
N TYR A 26 -18.86 -16.70 20.04
CA TYR A 26 -17.48 -17.07 20.34
C TYR A 26 -17.11 -17.06 21.84
N GLY A 27 -17.84 -16.31 22.66
CA GLY A 27 -17.48 -16.04 24.05
C GLY A 27 -16.33 -15.04 24.18
N THR A 28 -15.66 -15.07 25.34
CA THR A 28 -14.43 -14.31 25.61
C THR A 28 -13.28 -14.95 24.85
N VAL A 29 -12.68 -14.20 23.94
CA VAL A 29 -11.52 -14.65 23.17
C VAL A 29 -10.27 -14.13 23.87
N GLU A 30 -9.49 -15.04 24.43
CA GLU A 30 -8.39 -14.70 25.33
C GLU A 30 -7.05 -14.82 24.62
N LEU A 31 -6.21 -13.79 24.74
CA LEU A 31 -4.84 -13.79 24.25
C LEU A 31 -3.89 -14.12 25.41
N VAL A 32 -3.13 -15.20 25.27
CA VAL A 32 -2.03 -15.55 26.17
C VAL A 32 -0.73 -15.30 25.44
N MET A 33 0.07 -14.36 25.94
CA MET A 33 1.35 -13.98 25.31
C MET A 33 2.54 -14.69 25.92
N THR A 34 3.48 -15.08 25.08
CA THR A 34 4.77 -15.66 25.45
C THR A 34 5.82 -15.24 24.42
N PRO A 35 6.74 -14.30 24.69
CA PRO A 35 6.94 -13.56 25.94
C PRO A 35 5.89 -12.45 26.16
N TYR A 36 5.75 -12.01 27.41
CA TYR A 36 5.05 -10.78 27.78
C TYR A 36 6.02 -9.87 28.57
N PRO A 37 6.28 -8.64 28.12
CA PRO A 37 5.83 -8.00 26.87
C PRO A 37 6.48 -8.63 25.61
N ALA A 38 6.01 -8.22 24.44
CA ALA A 38 6.62 -8.60 23.16
C ALA A 38 8.04 -8.02 23.01
N ALA A 39 8.95 -8.79 22.41
CA ALA A 39 10.36 -8.42 22.29
C ALA A 39 10.72 -7.93 20.88
N ILE A 40 10.97 -6.63 20.72
CA ILE A 40 11.42 -6.00 19.48
C ILE A 40 12.91 -6.32 19.26
N GLY A 41 13.21 -7.08 18.21
CA GLY A 41 14.52 -7.70 17.99
C GLY A 41 14.58 -9.18 18.31
N GLY A 42 13.53 -9.68 18.98
CA GLY A 42 13.27 -11.09 19.26
C GLY A 42 11.93 -11.47 18.62
N GLN A 43 11.01 -12.02 19.42
CA GLN A 43 9.72 -12.50 18.95
C GLN A 43 8.54 -11.96 19.75
N MET A 44 7.39 -11.90 19.06
CA MET A 44 6.07 -11.82 19.68
C MET A 44 5.31 -13.09 19.35
N GLY A 45 5.07 -13.91 20.34
CA GLY A 45 4.26 -15.11 20.18
C GLY A 45 3.25 -15.26 21.29
N GLY A 46 2.37 -16.22 21.07
CA GLY A 46 1.31 -16.51 22.01
C GLY A 46 0.28 -17.44 21.42
N THR A 47 -0.81 -17.57 22.15
CA THR A 47 -1.95 -18.39 21.78
C THR A 47 -3.23 -17.61 22.01
N ILE A 48 -4.13 -17.63 21.04
CA ILE A 48 -5.49 -17.11 21.20
C ILE A 48 -6.43 -18.28 21.46
N LEU A 49 -7.12 -18.27 22.60
CA LEU A 49 -8.15 -19.24 22.94
C LEU A 49 -9.52 -18.72 22.49
N VAL A 50 -10.20 -19.50 21.64
CA VAL A 50 -11.56 -19.23 21.16
C VAL A 50 -12.49 -20.33 21.68
N PRO A 51 -13.19 -20.14 22.82
CA PRO A 51 -13.83 -21.23 23.55
C PRO A 51 -14.98 -21.95 22.83
N ARG A 52 -15.66 -21.28 21.90
CA ARG A 52 -16.90 -21.80 21.26
C ARG A 52 -16.78 -21.98 19.75
N LEU A 53 -15.56 -21.96 19.22
CA LEU A 53 -15.27 -22.21 17.81
C LEU A 53 -14.72 -23.62 17.66
N ARG A 54 -15.31 -24.44 16.78
CA ARG A 54 -14.84 -25.81 16.57
C ARG A 54 -13.73 -25.84 15.53
N ALA A 55 -12.74 -26.71 15.73
CA ALA A 55 -11.62 -26.86 14.79
C ALA A 55 -12.08 -27.21 13.37
N GLN A 56 -13.13 -28.04 13.25
CA GLN A 56 -13.74 -28.41 11.98
C GLN A 56 -14.20 -27.19 11.16
N ASP A 57 -14.73 -26.15 11.81
CA ASP A 57 -15.27 -24.97 11.12
C ASP A 57 -14.16 -24.13 10.49
N LEU A 58 -12.92 -24.28 10.98
CA LEU A 58 -11.72 -23.64 10.45
C LEU A 58 -10.99 -24.48 9.38
N ILE A 59 -11.37 -25.74 9.20
CA ILE A 59 -10.77 -26.68 8.25
C ILE A 59 -11.68 -26.89 7.03
N THR A 60 -12.94 -26.45 7.10
CA THR A 60 -13.89 -26.46 5.99
C THR A 60 -13.34 -25.70 4.77
N PRO A 61 -13.52 -26.22 3.54
CA PRO A 61 -13.10 -25.51 2.33
C PRO A 61 -13.70 -24.10 2.27
N GLY A 62 -12.83 -23.09 2.17
CA GLY A 62 -13.23 -21.68 2.13
C GLY A 62 -13.11 -20.94 3.47
N ALA A 63 -12.89 -21.64 4.58
CA ALA A 63 -12.56 -21.01 5.85
C ALA A 63 -11.12 -20.44 5.82
N GLU A 64 -10.95 -19.16 6.16
CA GLU A 64 -9.64 -18.52 6.26
C GLU A 64 -9.44 -17.90 7.63
N VAL A 65 -8.39 -18.33 8.33
CA VAL A 65 -7.96 -17.74 9.61
C VAL A 65 -6.66 -16.99 9.41
N THR A 66 -6.64 -15.72 9.79
CA THR A 66 -5.47 -14.87 9.70
C THR A 66 -5.19 -14.20 11.04
N VAL A 67 -3.91 -14.12 11.36
CA VAL A 67 -3.39 -13.32 12.46
C VAL A 67 -2.48 -12.26 11.84
N THR A 68 -2.74 -11.00 12.18
CA THR A 68 -2.00 -9.84 11.69
C THR A 68 -1.42 -9.09 12.87
N LEU A 69 -0.11 -8.84 12.85
CA LEU A 69 0.56 -7.96 13.82
C LEU A 69 0.94 -6.66 13.13
N GLU A 70 0.62 -5.52 13.75
CA GLU A 70 0.86 -4.18 13.21
C GLU A 70 1.57 -3.30 14.23
N CYS A 71 2.62 -2.61 13.80
CA CYS A 71 3.22 -1.48 14.51
C CYS A 71 2.62 -0.19 13.95
N ILE A 72 1.92 0.57 14.80
CA ILE A 72 1.09 1.70 14.37
C ILE A 72 1.60 2.98 15.04
N TYR A 73 1.80 4.02 14.24
CA TYR A 73 1.99 5.39 14.71
C TYR A 73 0.69 6.18 14.60
N THR A 74 0.21 6.69 15.72
CA THR A 74 -0.98 7.54 15.79
C THR A 74 -0.58 9.00 15.93
N TYR A 75 -1.28 9.89 15.23
CA TYR A 75 -1.17 11.33 15.43
C TYR A 75 -2.52 12.04 15.24
N VAL A 76 -2.69 13.20 15.87
CA VAL A 76 -3.86 14.07 15.63
C VAL A 76 -3.55 15.03 14.48
N SER A 77 -4.43 15.09 13.48
CA SER A 77 -4.39 16.05 12.39
C SER A 77 -5.57 17.03 12.46
N GLY A 78 -5.41 18.21 11.87
CA GLY A 78 -6.42 19.28 11.89
C GLY A 78 -6.34 20.19 13.13
N SER A 79 -7.20 21.20 13.19
CA SER A 79 -7.25 22.18 14.28
C SER A 79 -8.68 22.42 14.79
N GLY A 80 -8.81 22.77 16.07
CA GLY A 80 -10.08 23.07 16.71
C GLY A 80 -11.09 21.91 16.65
N LYS A 81 -12.27 22.17 16.11
CA LYS A 81 -13.37 21.20 15.98
C LYS A 81 -13.15 20.16 14.86
N ASN A 82 -12.17 20.39 13.98
CA ASN A 82 -11.84 19.49 12.87
C ASN A 82 -10.63 18.61 13.18
N ARG A 83 -10.35 18.37 14.47
CA ARG A 83 -9.28 17.45 14.88
C ARG A 83 -9.73 16.01 14.64
N SER A 84 -8.89 15.23 13.96
CA SER A 84 -9.12 13.80 13.73
C SER A 84 -7.87 13.01 14.04
N ARG A 85 -8.04 11.84 14.64
CA ARG A 85 -6.94 10.91 14.94
C ARG A 85 -6.67 10.07 13.70
N VAL A 86 -5.41 10.05 13.26
CA VAL A 86 -4.95 9.32 12.09
C VAL A 86 -3.96 8.24 12.53
N GLU A 87 -4.12 7.04 11.98
CA GLU A 87 -3.21 5.92 12.17
C GLU A 87 -2.35 5.73 10.93
N ARG A 88 -1.05 5.47 11.13
CA ARG A 88 -0.10 5.11 10.09
C ARG A 88 0.62 3.84 10.49
N ILE A 89 0.38 2.77 9.74
CA ILE A 89 1.06 1.48 9.96
C ILE A 89 2.52 1.60 9.47
N LEU A 90 3.47 1.38 10.38
CA LEU A 90 4.91 1.44 10.13
C LEU A 90 5.44 0.08 9.65
N TRP A 91 4.93 -0.99 10.24
CA TRP A 91 5.29 -2.37 9.92
C TRP A 91 4.06 -3.25 10.16
N ALA A 92 3.90 -4.28 9.35
CA ALA A 92 2.89 -5.30 9.59
C ALA A 92 3.24 -6.62 8.92
N GLU A 93 2.84 -7.72 9.55
CA GLU A 93 2.88 -9.06 8.99
C GLU A 93 1.56 -9.78 9.23
N ARG A 94 1.15 -10.61 8.26
CA ARG A 94 -0.08 -11.41 8.28
C ARG A 94 0.28 -12.83 7.88
N GLY A 95 -0.27 -13.79 8.61
CA GLY A 95 -0.21 -15.20 8.21
C GLY A 95 -1.30 -16.02 8.89
N THR A 96 -1.29 -17.30 8.59
CA THR A 96 -2.25 -18.25 9.15
C THR A 96 -1.68 -18.78 10.46
N PRO A 97 -2.44 -18.82 11.57
CA PRO A 97 -1.98 -19.44 12.80
C PRO A 97 -2.06 -20.97 12.73
N ARG A 98 -1.39 -21.67 13.65
CA ARG A 98 -1.61 -23.10 13.84
C ARG A 98 -2.88 -23.30 14.67
N VAL A 99 -3.82 -24.05 14.12
CA VAL A 99 -5.08 -24.39 14.81
C VAL A 99 -4.89 -25.67 15.61
N GLU A 100 -5.15 -25.61 16.90
CA GLU A 100 -5.15 -26.75 17.82
C GLU A 100 -6.52 -26.87 18.50
N ALA A 101 -7.01 -28.10 18.71
CA ALA A 101 -8.23 -28.31 19.48
C ALA A 101 -7.98 -27.98 20.96
N ALA A 102 -8.89 -27.22 21.59
CA ALA A 102 -8.78 -26.81 22.98
C ALA A 102 -10.13 -26.94 23.70
N GLY A 103 -10.41 -28.15 24.20
CA GLY A 103 -11.69 -28.47 24.84
C GLY A 103 -12.86 -28.27 23.87
N PRO A 104 -13.88 -27.46 24.21
CA PRO A 104 -14.98 -27.14 23.30
C PRO A 104 -14.61 -26.13 22.19
N GLY A 105 -13.42 -25.55 22.26
CA GLY A 105 -12.95 -24.48 21.41
C GLY A 105 -11.69 -24.81 20.61
N VAL A 106 -11.03 -23.76 20.12
CA VAL A 106 -9.74 -23.84 19.44
C VAL A 106 -8.71 -22.94 20.09
N ARG A 107 -7.45 -23.33 19.96
CA ARG A 107 -6.28 -22.53 20.28
C ARG A 107 -5.55 -22.21 18.98
N LEU A 108 -5.30 -20.92 18.76
CA LEU A 108 -4.58 -20.40 17.61
C LEU A 108 -3.17 -20.01 18.06
N ALA A 109 -2.18 -20.84 17.77
CA ALA A 109 -0.78 -20.59 18.12
C ALA A 109 -0.06 -19.83 16.99
N PHE A 110 0.72 -18.82 17.35
CA PHE A 110 1.48 -18.01 16.40
C PHE A 110 2.74 -17.44 17.05
N SER A 111 3.70 -17.06 16.20
CA SER A 111 4.88 -16.28 16.55
C SER A 111 5.28 -15.40 15.37
N PHE A 112 5.73 -14.18 15.67
CA PHE A 112 6.28 -13.21 14.73
C PHE A 112 7.71 -12.86 15.15
N ASP A 113 8.62 -12.75 14.19
CA ASP A 113 9.95 -12.16 14.36
C ASP A 113 9.82 -10.64 14.22
N LEU A 114 10.26 -9.90 15.24
CA LEU A 114 10.17 -8.43 15.23
C LEU A 114 11.52 -7.81 14.84
N PRO A 115 11.61 -7.04 13.74
CA PRO A 115 12.82 -6.31 13.39
C PRO A 115 13.32 -5.35 14.49
N LYS A 116 14.64 -5.28 14.66
CA LYS A 116 15.32 -4.49 15.70
C LYS A 116 15.16 -2.97 15.54
N ASP A 117 14.74 -2.49 14.38
CA ASP A 117 14.63 -1.07 14.04
C ASP A 117 13.23 -0.47 14.33
N LEU A 118 12.26 -1.29 14.78
CA LEU A 118 10.90 -0.83 15.03
C LEU A 118 10.74 -0.08 16.36
N PRO A 119 9.82 0.91 16.46
CA PRO A 119 9.62 1.66 17.70
C PRO A 119 8.95 0.85 18.80
N GLU A 120 9.29 1.17 20.04
CA GLU A 120 8.62 0.63 21.24
C GLU A 120 7.18 1.15 21.37
N ALA A 121 6.36 0.43 22.12
CA ALA A 121 5.05 0.91 22.51
C ALA A 121 5.19 2.03 23.55
N ASP A 122 4.56 3.18 23.28
CA ASP A 122 4.55 4.31 24.21
C ASP A 122 3.61 4.02 25.39
N ALA A 123 4.08 4.28 26.61
CA ALA A 123 3.28 4.11 27.83
C ALA A 123 2.12 5.10 27.91
N GLU A 124 2.31 6.33 27.41
CA GLU A 124 1.31 7.40 27.45
C GLU A 124 0.71 7.68 26.07
N ARG A 125 -0.61 7.53 25.96
CA ARG A 125 -1.35 7.79 24.72
C ARG A 125 -1.81 9.25 24.66
N SER A 126 -0.88 10.15 24.34
CA SER A 126 -1.18 11.57 24.18
C SER A 126 -1.74 11.90 22.77
N SER A 127 -1.12 12.86 22.10
CA SER A 127 -1.46 13.29 20.73
C SER A 127 -0.69 12.53 19.65
N ARG A 128 0.50 12.02 19.97
CA ARG A 128 1.40 11.29 19.08
C ARG A 128 2.01 10.14 19.87
N TYR A 129 1.84 8.92 19.41
CA TYR A 129 2.37 7.74 20.10
C TYR A 129 2.39 6.52 19.18
N HIS A 130 3.20 5.54 19.53
CA HIS A 130 3.33 4.24 18.91
C HIS A 130 2.64 3.19 19.76
N PHE A 131 1.95 2.27 19.11
CA PHE A 131 1.39 1.08 19.77
C PHE A 131 1.39 -0.09 18.81
N TRP A 132 1.25 -1.28 19.37
CA TRP A 132 1.20 -2.52 18.61
C TRP A 132 -0.19 -3.13 18.70
N ARG A 133 -0.71 -3.57 17.56
CA ARG A 133 -2.03 -4.17 17.44
C ARG A 133 -1.90 -5.58 16.89
N LEU A 134 -2.43 -6.56 17.62
CA LEU A 134 -2.64 -7.90 17.10
C LEU A 134 -4.11 -8.07 16.74
N SER A 135 -4.36 -8.44 15.50
CA SER A 135 -5.70 -8.70 14.98
C SER A 135 -5.81 -10.17 14.59
N VAL A 136 -6.88 -10.84 15.01
CA VAL A 136 -7.26 -12.16 14.53
C VAL A 136 -8.57 -12.05 13.77
N LYS A 137 -8.60 -12.60 12.56
CA LYS A 137 -9.79 -12.68 11.72
C LYS A 137 -10.01 -14.13 11.29
N ALA A 138 -11.22 -14.64 11.45
CA ALA A 138 -11.67 -15.88 10.80
C ALA A 138 -12.89 -15.57 9.93
N ASP A 139 -12.75 -15.80 8.63
CA ASP A 139 -13.84 -15.78 7.66
C ASP A 139 -14.40 -17.19 7.58
N ILE A 140 -15.55 -17.42 8.21
CA ILE A 140 -16.22 -18.72 8.31
C ILE A 140 -17.72 -18.54 8.09
N GLU A 141 -18.38 -19.60 7.64
CA GLU A 141 -19.83 -19.56 7.42
C GLU A 141 -20.58 -19.17 8.71
N GLY A 142 -21.32 -18.06 8.65
CA GLY A 142 -22.13 -17.59 9.77
C GLY A 142 -21.66 -16.24 10.33
N VAL A 143 -21.11 -16.24 11.54
CA VAL A 143 -20.71 -15.01 12.25
C VAL A 143 -19.20 -14.89 12.19
N ASP A 144 -18.64 -13.91 11.50
CA ASP A 144 -17.18 -13.73 11.42
C ASP A 144 -16.54 -13.51 12.80
N LEU A 145 -15.36 -14.10 13.01
CA LEU A 145 -14.53 -13.78 14.17
C LEU A 145 -13.61 -12.63 13.80
N GLU A 146 -13.72 -11.49 14.49
CA GLU A 146 -12.75 -10.41 14.41
C GLU A 146 -12.44 -9.89 15.81
N ARG A 147 -11.17 -9.98 16.23
CA ARG A 147 -10.71 -9.47 17.53
C ARG A 147 -9.39 -8.73 17.38
N GLN A 148 -9.23 -7.68 18.16
CA GLN A 148 -8.04 -6.83 18.18
C GLN A 148 -7.55 -6.67 19.61
N TYR A 149 -6.24 -6.74 19.80
CA TYR A 149 -5.56 -6.58 21.08
C TYR A 149 -4.47 -5.53 20.95
N ASP A 150 -4.42 -4.60 21.90
CA ASP A 150 -3.30 -3.69 22.04
C ASP A 150 -2.21 -4.37 22.88
N ILE A 151 -1.02 -4.49 22.31
CA ILE A 151 0.07 -5.29 22.88
C ILE A 151 1.21 -4.37 23.34
N PRO A 152 1.78 -4.56 24.54
CA PRO A 152 3.03 -3.93 24.91
C PRO A 152 4.21 -4.61 24.19
N ALA A 153 5.03 -3.80 23.52
CA ALA A 153 6.23 -4.26 22.83
C ALA A 153 7.41 -3.34 23.14
N PHE A 154 8.52 -3.91 23.58
CA PHE A 154 9.74 -3.19 23.97
C PHE A 154 10.97 -3.87 23.38
N LYS A 155 12.09 -3.17 23.28
CA LYS A 155 13.35 -3.77 22.79
C LYS A 155 13.73 -4.97 23.65
N GLY A 156 14.10 -6.06 22.99
CA GLY A 156 14.50 -7.29 23.65
C GLY A 156 14.79 -8.38 22.63
N ASP A 157 15.40 -9.47 23.10
CA ASP A 157 15.80 -10.63 22.30
C ASP A 157 15.04 -11.91 22.69
N ALA A 158 14.04 -11.79 23.56
CA ALA A 158 13.25 -12.91 24.03
C ALA A 158 12.57 -13.63 22.85
N ARG A 159 12.56 -14.96 22.92
CA ARG A 159 11.92 -15.84 21.92
C ARG A 159 10.63 -16.39 22.45
N SER A 160 9.69 -16.66 21.54
CA SER A 160 8.43 -17.28 21.90
C SER A 160 8.64 -18.73 22.28
N GLN A 161 7.91 -19.16 23.32
CA GLN A 161 7.76 -20.57 23.69
C GLN A 161 6.50 -21.20 23.08
N SER A 162 5.66 -20.43 22.37
CA SER A 162 4.52 -20.96 21.59
C SER A 162 5.06 -21.83 20.45
N ALA A 163 5.27 -23.10 20.76
CA ALA A 163 6.08 -24.02 19.98
C ALA A 163 5.61 -24.17 18.52
N GLY A 164 6.43 -23.67 17.60
CA GLY A 164 6.57 -24.24 16.26
C GLY A 164 5.83 -23.56 15.11
N HIS A 165 5.11 -22.46 15.33
CA HIS A 165 4.38 -21.78 14.24
C HIS A 165 4.83 -20.34 14.01
N ASP A 166 5.96 -20.20 13.33
CA ASP A 166 6.52 -18.91 12.91
C ASP A 166 5.79 -18.39 11.66
N ILE A 167 5.03 -17.31 11.84
CA ILE A 167 4.35 -16.61 10.76
C ILE A 167 5.36 -15.83 9.91
N SER A 168 6.39 -15.24 10.51
CA SER A 168 7.42 -14.51 9.78
C SER A 168 8.21 -15.45 8.86
N ALA A 169 8.45 -16.70 9.24
CA ALA A 169 8.96 -17.73 8.34
C ALA A 169 8.02 -18.00 7.14
N GLN A 170 6.70 -18.11 7.37
CA GLN A 170 5.73 -18.28 6.28
C GLN A 170 5.71 -17.09 5.33
N VAL A 171 5.74 -15.86 5.87
CA VAL A 171 5.80 -14.62 5.09
C VAL A 171 7.07 -14.57 4.24
N ARG A 172 8.22 -14.92 4.82
CA ARG A 172 9.50 -15.03 4.09
C ARG A 172 9.41 -16.08 2.96
N ALA A 173 8.95 -17.28 3.27
CA ALA A 173 8.82 -18.35 2.27
C ALA A 173 7.89 -17.97 1.11
N LEU A 174 6.74 -17.37 1.41
CA LEU A 174 5.78 -16.91 0.40
C LEU A 174 6.37 -15.77 -0.45
N ARG A 175 7.11 -14.84 0.17
CA ARG A 175 7.81 -13.77 -0.54
C ARG A 175 8.88 -14.34 -1.48
N ASP A 176 9.67 -15.29 -1.00
CA ASP A 176 10.73 -15.94 -1.79
C ASP A 176 10.16 -16.75 -2.95
N GLU A 177 9.05 -17.48 -2.74
CA GLU A 177 8.33 -18.17 -3.79
C GLU A 177 7.82 -17.20 -4.86
N LYS A 178 7.12 -16.13 -4.46
CA LYS A 178 6.64 -15.09 -5.39
C LYS A 178 7.80 -14.41 -6.13
N SER A 179 8.90 -14.15 -5.45
CA SER A 179 10.11 -13.56 -6.02
C SER A 179 10.76 -14.48 -7.06
N ARG A 180 10.88 -15.78 -6.78
CA ARG A 180 11.38 -16.79 -7.72
C ARG A 180 10.47 -16.95 -8.93
N ALA A 181 9.17 -17.11 -8.71
CA ALA A 181 8.18 -17.21 -9.78
C ALA A 181 8.19 -15.96 -10.69
N ALA A 182 8.32 -14.77 -10.10
CA ALA A 182 8.47 -13.53 -10.86
C ALA A 182 9.76 -13.50 -11.68
N LYS A 183 10.89 -13.92 -11.10
CA LYS A 183 12.17 -13.99 -11.79
C LYS A 183 12.13 -14.96 -12.98
N GLU A 184 11.63 -16.17 -12.78
CA GLU A 184 11.52 -17.21 -13.82
C GLU A 184 10.60 -16.76 -14.98
N ALA A 185 9.48 -16.14 -14.65
CA ALA A 185 8.56 -15.65 -15.66
C ALA A 185 9.14 -14.44 -16.43
N ILE A 186 9.85 -13.54 -15.76
CA ILE A 186 10.58 -12.44 -16.45
C ILE A 186 11.67 -13.00 -17.39
N GLN A 187 12.44 -13.98 -16.93
CA GLN A 187 13.53 -14.59 -17.73
C GLN A 187 13.00 -15.37 -18.94
N SER A 188 11.87 -16.07 -18.79
CA SER A 188 11.20 -16.77 -19.90
C SER A 188 10.46 -15.83 -20.86
N GLY A 189 10.49 -14.51 -20.63
CA GLY A 189 9.82 -13.51 -21.45
C GLY A 189 8.30 -13.40 -21.20
N ARG A 190 7.77 -14.12 -20.21
CA ARG A 190 6.38 -14.03 -19.77
C ARG A 190 6.21 -12.86 -18.79
N LEU A 191 5.91 -11.70 -19.35
CA LEU A 191 5.79 -10.43 -18.60
C LEU A 191 4.34 -10.08 -18.20
N ASP A 192 3.41 -11.04 -18.33
CA ASP A 192 2.01 -10.91 -17.90
C ASP A 192 1.84 -11.42 -16.46
N LEU A 193 2.58 -10.84 -15.51
CA LEU A 193 2.59 -11.26 -14.11
C LEU A 193 1.87 -10.25 -13.21
N PRO A 194 1.15 -10.69 -12.17
CA PRO A 194 0.67 -9.81 -11.12
C PRO A 194 1.86 -9.11 -10.46
N GLY A 195 1.96 -7.79 -10.63
CA GLY A 195 3.03 -6.97 -10.05
C GLY A 195 3.93 -6.30 -11.09
N LEU A 196 4.19 -6.98 -12.21
CA LEU A 196 4.81 -6.32 -13.35
C LEU A 196 3.75 -5.43 -14.02
N SER A 197 4.14 -4.21 -14.41
CA SER A 197 3.23 -3.13 -14.82
C SER A 197 1.95 -3.65 -15.48
N ARG A 198 0.82 -3.53 -14.77
CA ARG A 198 -0.47 -4.22 -15.05
C ARG A 198 -1.00 -4.00 -16.48
N ALA A 199 -0.44 -3.03 -17.19
CA ALA A 199 -0.86 -2.64 -18.52
C ALA A 199 0.32 -2.55 -19.52
N MET A 200 1.56 -2.88 -19.13
CA MET A 200 2.70 -2.82 -20.05
C MET A 200 2.56 -3.88 -21.12
N HIS A 201 2.41 -3.45 -22.37
CA HIS A 201 2.53 -4.36 -23.51
C HIS A 201 4.00 -4.44 -23.90
N TYR A 202 4.58 -5.61 -23.65
CA TYR A 202 5.93 -5.94 -24.05
C TYR A 202 5.95 -6.65 -25.40
N GLN A 203 6.80 -6.18 -26.30
CA GLN A 203 7.04 -6.81 -27.60
C GLN A 203 8.54 -6.94 -27.82
N ASP A 204 8.97 -8.17 -28.04
CA ASP A 204 10.35 -8.50 -28.33
C ASP A 204 10.50 -8.92 -29.79
N TYR A 205 11.30 -8.17 -30.55
CA TYR A 205 11.62 -8.46 -31.94
C TYR A 205 13.04 -9.03 -32.11
N GLY A 206 13.66 -9.49 -31.02
CA GLY A 206 15.04 -10.00 -30.96
C GLY A 206 16.09 -8.88 -30.98
N HIS A 207 16.03 -8.01 -31.98
CA HIS A 207 16.93 -6.87 -32.17
C HIS A 207 16.45 -5.58 -31.51
N GLN A 208 15.15 -5.49 -31.20
CA GLN A 208 14.52 -4.33 -30.57
C GLN A 208 13.48 -4.78 -29.55
N ILE A 209 13.55 -4.22 -28.35
CA ILE A 209 12.53 -4.34 -27.32
C ILE A 209 11.64 -3.11 -27.40
N LYS A 210 10.33 -3.33 -27.42
CA LYS A 210 9.34 -2.27 -27.43
C LYS A 210 8.38 -2.46 -26.26
N MET A 211 8.43 -1.52 -25.32
CA MET A 211 7.53 -1.45 -24.18
C MET A 211 6.53 -0.33 -24.41
N ARG A 212 5.24 -0.66 -24.35
CA ARG A 212 4.16 0.33 -24.45
C ARG A 212 3.38 0.34 -23.15
N PHE A 213 3.35 1.49 -22.49
CA PHE A 213 2.51 1.78 -21.35
C PHE A 213 1.28 2.56 -21.85
N PRO A 214 0.09 1.96 -21.86
CA PRO A 214 -1.11 2.54 -22.43
C PRO A 214 -1.68 3.66 -21.55
N MET A 215 -2.63 4.38 -22.15
CA MET A 215 -3.43 5.41 -21.50
C MET A 215 -4.31 4.77 -20.39
N PHE A 216 -4.77 5.58 -19.44
CA PHE A 216 -5.68 5.20 -18.34
C PHE A 216 -5.12 4.23 -17.29
N ARG A 217 -3.79 4.18 -17.10
CA ARG A 217 -3.16 3.37 -16.05
C ARG A 217 -3.50 3.81 -14.61
N ASN A 218 -3.58 5.12 -14.36
CA ASN A 218 -3.85 5.67 -13.03
C ASN A 218 -5.34 5.96 -12.83
N LYS A 219 -6.17 4.91 -12.81
CA LYS A 219 -7.64 5.03 -12.74
C LYS A 219 -8.10 5.83 -11.50
N VAL A 220 -7.54 5.52 -10.33
CA VAL A 220 -7.92 6.16 -9.06
C VAL A 220 -7.52 7.64 -9.03
N LEU A 221 -6.27 7.96 -9.38
CA LEU A 221 -5.80 9.35 -9.41
C LEU A 221 -6.56 10.19 -10.44
N THR A 222 -6.91 9.59 -11.59
CA THR A 222 -7.74 10.24 -12.61
C THR A 222 -9.14 10.53 -12.04
N LEU A 223 -9.77 9.57 -11.37
CA LEU A 223 -11.08 9.77 -10.75
C LEU A 223 -11.04 10.91 -9.73
N PHE A 224 -10.03 10.94 -8.85
CA PHE A 224 -9.85 12.05 -7.92
C PHE A 224 -9.66 13.39 -8.65
N ALA A 225 -8.80 13.45 -9.66
CA ALA A 225 -8.60 14.67 -10.44
C ALA A 225 -9.90 15.18 -11.07
N TRP A 226 -10.75 14.28 -11.60
CA TRP A 226 -12.06 14.64 -12.15
C TRP A 226 -13.04 15.15 -11.09
N VAL A 227 -13.12 14.48 -9.93
CA VAL A 227 -13.97 14.92 -8.80
C VAL A 227 -13.53 16.30 -8.30
N PHE A 228 -12.23 16.52 -8.14
CA PHE A 228 -11.70 17.82 -7.71
C PHE A 228 -11.92 18.91 -8.77
N ALA A 229 -11.67 18.62 -10.05
CA ALA A 229 -11.91 19.56 -11.14
C ALA A 229 -13.39 19.97 -11.20
N GLY A 230 -14.31 19.00 -11.11
CA GLY A 230 -15.75 19.26 -11.08
C GLY A 230 -16.19 20.02 -9.83
N GLY A 231 -15.76 19.59 -8.65
CA GLY A 231 -16.13 20.20 -7.37
C GLY A 231 -15.63 21.64 -7.23
N PHE A 232 -14.34 21.88 -7.47
CA PHE A 232 -13.75 23.22 -7.41
C PHE A 232 -14.20 24.11 -8.56
N GLY A 233 -14.40 23.55 -9.77
CA GLY A 233 -14.95 24.30 -10.90
C GLY A 233 -16.37 24.80 -10.62
N PHE A 234 -17.23 23.92 -10.08
CA PHE A 234 -18.60 24.28 -9.69
C PHE A 234 -18.62 25.32 -8.57
N ALA A 235 -17.84 25.12 -7.50
CA ALA A 235 -17.74 26.07 -6.40
C ALA A 235 -17.24 27.45 -6.87
N SER A 236 -16.21 27.46 -7.72
CA SER A 236 -15.66 28.71 -8.27
C SER A 236 -16.68 29.45 -9.12
N SER A 237 -17.44 28.74 -9.96
CA SER A 237 -18.48 29.34 -10.79
C SER A 237 -19.63 29.93 -9.97
N MET A 238 -20.10 29.23 -8.93
CA MET A 238 -21.13 29.75 -8.03
C MET A 238 -20.66 30.97 -7.26
N MET A 239 -19.43 30.95 -6.74
CA MET A 239 -18.86 32.08 -6.01
C MET A 239 -18.67 33.29 -6.91
N LEU A 240 -18.20 33.08 -8.14
CA LEU A 240 -18.05 34.15 -9.12
C LEU A 240 -19.42 34.77 -9.51
N MET A 241 -20.45 33.94 -9.69
CA MET A 241 -21.81 34.43 -9.97
C MET A 241 -22.37 35.26 -8.80
N SER A 242 -22.13 34.81 -7.56
CA SER A 242 -22.51 35.57 -6.35
C SER A 242 -21.72 36.87 -6.17
N ALA A 243 -20.47 36.90 -6.65
CA ALA A 243 -19.62 38.09 -6.62
C ALA A 243 -20.13 39.17 -7.60
N PHE A 244 -20.61 38.77 -8.77
CA PHE A 244 -21.20 39.69 -9.74
C PHE A 244 -22.60 40.20 -9.33
N SER A 245 -23.37 39.43 -8.55
CA SER A 245 -24.68 39.84 -8.06
C SER A 245 -24.67 40.55 -6.70
N GLY A 246 -23.56 40.49 -5.95
CA GLY A 246 -23.51 40.81 -4.51
C GLY A 246 -23.10 42.24 -4.13
N GLY A 247 -23.03 43.18 -5.07
CA GLY A 247 -22.63 44.58 -4.78
C GLY A 247 -21.24 44.67 -4.12
N GLY A 248 -21.06 45.54 -3.12
CA GLY A 248 -19.77 45.78 -2.46
C GLY A 248 -19.17 44.57 -1.73
N PHE A 249 -20.02 43.66 -1.22
CA PHE A 249 -19.57 42.37 -0.64
C PHE A 249 -19.09 41.38 -1.72
N GLY A 250 -19.51 41.58 -2.96
CA GLY A 250 -19.12 40.78 -4.12
C GLY A 250 -17.65 40.92 -4.50
N LEU A 251 -17.04 42.10 -4.35
CA LEU A 251 -15.61 42.30 -4.63
C LEU A 251 -14.71 41.51 -3.66
N LEU A 252 -15.06 41.48 -2.37
CA LEU A 252 -14.37 40.68 -1.36
C LEU A 252 -14.53 39.17 -1.63
N ALA A 253 -15.73 38.73 -1.98
CA ALA A 253 -15.99 37.34 -2.37
C ALA A 253 -15.24 36.93 -3.65
N GLY A 254 -15.12 37.86 -4.62
CA GLY A 254 -14.35 37.67 -5.85
C GLY A 254 -12.86 37.42 -5.58
N LEU A 255 -12.25 38.18 -4.66
CA LEU A 255 -10.85 37.97 -4.26
C LEU A 255 -10.64 36.56 -3.65
N PHE A 256 -11.58 36.10 -2.83
CA PHE A 256 -11.53 34.77 -2.20
C PHE A 256 -11.77 33.62 -3.19
N THR A 257 -12.29 33.91 -4.39
CA THR A 257 -12.52 32.92 -5.45
C THR A 257 -11.24 32.57 -6.21
N ILE A 258 -10.25 33.47 -6.26
CA ILE A 258 -8.97 33.29 -6.97
C ILE A 258 -8.27 31.97 -6.62
N PRO A 259 -8.02 31.60 -5.34
CA PRO A 259 -7.36 30.35 -5.01
C PRO A 259 -8.16 29.11 -5.45
N PHE A 260 -9.50 29.16 -5.39
CA PHE A 260 -10.36 28.05 -5.84
C PHE A 260 -10.28 27.88 -7.36
N VAL A 261 -10.25 28.97 -8.12
CA VAL A 261 -10.07 28.94 -9.58
C VAL A 261 -8.70 28.37 -9.96
N LEU A 262 -7.63 28.77 -9.25
CA LEU A 262 -6.29 28.21 -9.50
C LEU A 262 -6.25 26.69 -9.27
N VAL A 263 -6.85 26.22 -8.17
CA VAL A 263 -6.98 24.78 -7.90
C VAL A 263 -7.85 24.10 -8.96
N ALA A 264 -8.96 24.71 -9.39
CA ALA A 264 -9.83 24.17 -10.44
C ALA A 264 -9.09 24.02 -11.78
N ILE A 265 -8.30 25.03 -12.19
CA ILE A 265 -7.49 25.00 -13.41
C ILE A 265 -6.43 23.90 -13.32
N ALA A 266 -5.70 23.83 -12.20
CA ALA A 266 -4.67 22.82 -11.99
C ALA A 266 -5.27 21.40 -11.98
N ALA A 267 -6.39 21.20 -11.28
CA ALA A 267 -7.10 19.92 -11.23
C ALA A 267 -7.66 19.53 -12.60
N SER A 268 -8.22 20.48 -13.38
CA SER A 268 -8.72 20.24 -14.73
C SER A 268 -7.59 19.87 -15.69
N ALA A 269 -6.46 20.57 -15.63
CA ALA A 269 -5.27 20.24 -16.41
C ALA A 269 -4.75 18.83 -16.06
N ALA A 270 -4.73 18.47 -14.77
CA ALA A 270 -4.38 17.12 -14.34
C ALA A 270 -5.39 16.06 -14.80
N ALA A 271 -6.70 16.34 -14.71
CA ALA A 271 -7.79 15.47 -15.13
C ALA A 271 -7.76 15.18 -16.64
N LEU A 272 -7.28 16.14 -17.44
CA LEU A 272 -7.04 15.98 -18.88
C LEU A 272 -5.68 15.33 -19.18
N TYR A 273 -4.62 15.62 -18.41
CA TYR A 273 -3.28 15.12 -18.73
C TYR A 273 -3.06 13.66 -18.29
N LEU A 274 -3.42 13.32 -17.04
CA LEU A 274 -3.14 12.03 -16.43
C LEU A 274 -3.72 10.82 -17.20
N PRO A 275 -4.99 10.80 -17.65
CA PRO A 275 -5.55 9.63 -18.33
C PRO A 275 -4.92 9.40 -19.71
N PHE A 276 -4.54 10.46 -20.42
CA PHE A 276 -4.09 10.35 -21.81
C PHE A 276 -2.57 10.32 -21.95
N ASN A 277 -1.83 10.27 -20.85
CA ASN A 277 -0.38 10.14 -20.88
C ASN A 277 0.03 8.71 -21.26
N ARG A 278 0.75 8.59 -22.36
CA ARG A 278 1.27 7.33 -22.91
C ARG A 278 2.79 7.37 -22.95
N LEU A 279 3.43 6.29 -22.50
CA LEU A 279 4.88 6.10 -22.62
C LEU A 279 5.17 4.95 -23.58
N VAL A 280 6.00 5.21 -24.58
CA VAL A 280 6.54 4.18 -25.48
C VAL A 280 8.05 4.21 -25.39
N VAL A 281 8.62 3.07 -25.04
CA VAL A 281 10.06 2.91 -24.95
C VAL A 281 10.51 1.88 -25.97
N ARG A 282 11.51 2.25 -26.76
CA ARG A 282 12.18 1.37 -27.71
C ARG A 282 13.64 1.26 -27.30
N ILE A 283 14.08 0.05 -27.04
CA ILE A 283 15.45 -0.28 -26.71
C ILE A 283 16.00 -1.08 -27.88
N ASP A 284 17.07 -0.59 -28.46
CA ASP A 284 17.79 -1.18 -29.58
C ASP A 284 19.25 -1.36 -29.15
N ARG A 285 20.06 -2.13 -29.89
CA ARG A 285 21.49 -2.37 -29.57
C ARG A 285 22.30 -1.08 -29.45
N HIS A 286 21.88 -0.02 -30.14
CA HIS A 286 22.63 1.24 -30.20
C HIS A 286 22.03 2.37 -29.35
N ARG A 287 20.75 2.30 -28.98
CA ARG A 287 20.06 3.44 -28.33
C ARG A 287 18.81 3.04 -27.57
N ILE A 288 18.52 3.83 -26.54
CA ILE A 288 17.25 3.85 -25.82
C ILE A 288 16.47 5.09 -26.25
N ARG A 289 15.25 4.90 -26.75
CA ARG A 289 14.35 6.00 -27.15
C ARG A 289 13.07 5.95 -26.35
N THR A 290 12.80 7.01 -25.62
CA THR A 290 11.58 7.17 -24.82
C THR A 290 10.72 8.27 -25.44
N LEU A 291 9.49 7.93 -25.79
CA LEU A 291 8.49 8.84 -26.31
C LEU A 291 7.34 8.94 -25.30
N ARG A 292 7.14 10.14 -24.75
CA ARG A 292 5.92 10.48 -24.04
C ARG A 292 4.97 11.21 -24.97
N SER A 293 3.77 10.68 -25.08
CA SER A 293 2.71 11.25 -25.89
C SER A 293 1.51 11.56 -25.00
N TRP A 294 0.86 12.68 -25.28
CA TRP A 294 -0.49 12.94 -24.78
C TRP A 294 -1.44 12.57 -25.92
N LEU A 295 -2.30 11.56 -25.69
CA LEU A 295 -3.01 10.83 -26.74
C LEU A 295 -2.02 10.23 -27.77
N TYR A 296 -1.87 10.92 -28.90
CA TYR A 296 -0.96 10.58 -30.00
C TYR A 296 0.04 11.68 -30.31
N LEU A 297 -0.08 12.85 -29.68
CA LEU A 297 0.82 13.99 -29.89
C LEU A 297 2.10 13.79 -29.08
N PRO A 298 3.29 13.79 -29.71
CA PRO A 298 4.55 13.63 -29.01
C PRO A 298 4.87 14.88 -28.19
N VAL A 299 4.77 14.76 -26.86
CA VAL A 299 5.07 15.88 -25.94
C VAL A 299 6.55 15.92 -25.59
N ARG A 300 7.16 14.74 -25.38
CA ARG A 300 8.57 14.65 -24.98
C ARG A 300 9.23 13.43 -25.59
N SER A 301 10.28 13.65 -26.37
CA SER A 301 11.14 12.58 -26.90
C SER A 301 12.53 12.73 -26.31
N ARG A 302 13.05 11.66 -25.71
CA ARG A 302 14.47 11.56 -25.31
C ARG A 302 15.12 10.38 -26.01
N LYS A 303 16.39 10.56 -26.37
CA LYS A 303 17.25 9.54 -26.95
C LYS A 303 18.49 9.45 -26.07
N LEU A 304 18.94 8.24 -25.79
CA LEU A 304 20.16 7.95 -25.07
C LEU A 304 20.94 6.92 -25.87
N ALA A 305 22.19 7.22 -26.21
CA ALA A 305 23.05 6.25 -26.90
C ALA A 305 23.49 5.16 -25.92
N MET A 306 23.65 3.92 -26.39
CA MET A 306 23.90 2.81 -25.47
C MET A 306 25.25 2.92 -24.75
N ASN A 307 26.26 3.48 -25.42
CA ASN A 307 27.57 3.78 -24.84
C ASN A 307 27.56 4.86 -23.74
N GLN A 308 26.48 5.62 -23.64
CA GLN A 308 26.29 6.65 -22.61
C GLN A 308 25.58 6.09 -21.38
N VAL A 309 24.96 4.91 -21.47
CA VAL A 309 24.25 4.29 -20.35
C VAL A 309 25.27 3.75 -19.35
N ARG A 310 25.33 4.36 -18.17
CA ARG A 310 26.21 3.92 -17.09
C ARG A 310 25.60 2.76 -16.31
N HIS A 311 24.33 2.89 -15.93
CA HIS A 311 23.59 1.87 -15.19
C HIS A 311 22.08 2.06 -15.31
N LEU A 312 21.35 0.98 -15.02
CA LEU A 312 19.91 1.02 -14.77
C LEU A 312 19.64 1.06 -13.27
N ALA A 313 18.61 1.78 -12.85
CA ALA A 313 18.19 1.80 -11.45
C ALA A 313 16.67 1.83 -11.28
N ILE A 314 16.20 1.23 -10.19
CA ILE A 314 14.82 1.37 -9.75
C ILE A 314 14.68 2.54 -8.80
N LYS A 315 13.60 3.32 -8.95
CA LYS A 315 13.27 4.43 -8.06
C LYS A 315 11.83 4.32 -7.60
N ARG A 316 11.60 4.41 -6.29
CA ARG A 316 10.25 4.44 -5.71
C ARG A 316 9.50 5.70 -6.16
N THR A 317 8.27 5.52 -6.66
CA THR A 317 7.37 6.59 -7.10
C THR A 317 6.24 6.84 -6.13
N GLY A 318 5.82 5.83 -5.37
CA GLY A 318 4.74 5.94 -4.39
C GLY A 318 4.44 4.61 -3.72
N SER A 319 3.28 4.53 -3.09
CA SER A 319 2.72 3.30 -2.55
C SER A 319 1.20 3.43 -2.46
N THR A 320 0.49 2.33 -2.68
CA THR A 320 -0.97 2.23 -2.47
C THR A 320 -1.25 1.28 -1.31
N GLY A 321 -2.27 1.58 -0.51
CA GLY A 321 -2.63 0.81 0.68
C GLY A 321 -1.78 1.13 1.92
N GLN A 322 -2.02 0.39 3.00
CA GLN A 322 -1.30 0.45 4.27
C GLN A 322 -1.16 -0.96 4.87
N GLY A 323 -0.24 -1.12 5.81
CA GLY A 323 0.02 -2.41 6.47
C GLY A 323 0.47 -3.49 5.50
N VAL A 324 -0.07 -4.69 5.68
CA VAL A 324 0.25 -5.88 4.87
C VAL A 324 -0.26 -5.80 3.43
N ASP A 325 -1.27 -4.98 3.15
CA ASP A 325 -1.81 -4.76 1.81
C ASP A 325 -1.12 -3.58 1.09
N LYS A 326 -0.07 -3.02 1.69
CA LYS A 326 0.72 -1.93 1.11
C LYS A 326 1.56 -2.45 -0.06
N VAL A 327 1.31 -1.89 -1.23
CA VAL A 327 2.10 -2.14 -2.44
C VAL A 327 2.93 -0.91 -2.75
N GLU A 328 4.25 -1.05 -2.80
CA GLU A 328 5.15 0.02 -3.20
C GLU A 328 5.32 0.05 -4.72
N HIS A 329 5.24 1.25 -5.31
CA HIS A 329 5.35 1.44 -6.75
C HIS A 329 6.74 1.97 -7.11
N PHE A 330 7.32 1.41 -8.16
CA PHE A 330 8.64 1.74 -8.66
C PHE A 330 8.59 2.12 -10.15
N LYS A 331 9.59 2.87 -10.57
CA LYS A 331 9.91 3.12 -11.97
C LYS A 331 11.35 2.72 -12.24
N LEU A 332 11.62 2.30 -13.47
CA LEU A 332 12.95 2.01 -13.96
C LEU A 332 13.52 3.24 -14.67
N ILE A 333 14.74 3.62 -14.33
CA ILE A 333 15.48 4.72 -14.95
C ILE A 333 16.81 4.22 -15.52
N ALA A 334 17.17 4.70 -16.72
CA ALA A 334 18.56 4.68 -17.18
C ALA A 334 19.26 5.97 -16.74
N VAL A 335 20.49 5.82 -16.28
CA VAL A 335 21.36 6.91 -15.87
C VAL A 335 22.53 7.01 -16.85
N ASP A 336 22.70 8.20 -17.42
CA ASP A 336 23.82 8.54 -18.30
C ASP A 336 25.12 8.75 -17.49
N ASN A 337 26.27 8.71 -18.15
CA ASN A 337 27.56 9.16 -17.64
C ASN A 337 27.51 10.58 -17.04
N GLN A 338 26.65 11.45 -17.57
CA GLN A 338 26.39 12.80 -17.04
C GLN A 338 25.35 12.84 -15.90
N GLN A 339 24.98 11.70 -15.31
CA GLN A 339 23.92 11.59 -14.27
C GLN A 339 22.52 11.99 -14.74
N ASN A 340 22.31 12.15 -16.05
CA ASN A 340 20.99 12.42 -16.61
C ASN A 340 20.10 11.17 -16.51
N LYS A 341 18.91 11.34 -15.92
CA LYS A 341 17.95 10.24 -15.68
C LYS A 341 16.87 10.21 -16.76
N ILE A 342 16.65 9.03 -17.37
CA ILE A 342 15.61 8.78 -18.37
C ILE A 342 14.75 7.61 -17.90
N THR A 343 13.43 7.80 -17.85
CA THR A 343 12.50 6.75 -17.42
C THR A 343 12.20 5.77 -18.54
N ILE A 344 12.46 4.49 -18.27
CA ILE A 344 12.33 3.37 -19.22
C ILE A 344 11.07 2.56 -18.95
N ALA A 345 10.70 2.38 -17.68
CA ALA A 345 9.47 1.71 -17.28
C ALA A 345 8.86 2.41 -16.07
N GLU A 346 7.54 2.32 -15.92
CA GLU A 346 6.77 2.92 -14.84
C GLU A 346 5.73 1.92 -14.31
N ASP A 347 5.21 2.20 -13.12
CA ASP A 347 4.15 1.42 -12.48
C ASP A 347 4.53 -0.06 -12.26
N LEU A 348 5.76 -0.29 -11.79
CA LEU A 348 6.23 -1.60 -11.35
C LEU A 348 5.80 -1.77 -9.88
N ASP A 349 4.93 -2.74 -9.60
CA ASP A 349 4.38 -3.00 -8.26
C ASP A 349 5.28 -4.01 -7.54
N GLY A 350 5.84 -3.61 -6.39
CA GLY A 350 6.72 -4.43 -5.57
C GLY A 350 8.21 -4.27 -5.92
N GLN A 351 9.04 -4.22 -4.88
CA GLN A 351 10.48 -4.01 -5.03
C GLN A 351 11.17 -5.18 -5.73
N ASP A 352 10.89 -6.42 -5.30
CA ASP A 352 11.55 -7.62 -5.83
C ASP A 352 11.26 -7.79 -7.33
N VAL A 353 10.00 -7.60 -7.74
CA VAL A 353 9.58 -7.65 -9.16
C VAL A 353 10.26 -6.55 -9.98
N ALA A 354 10.29 -5.32 -9.46
CA ALA A 354 10.95 -4.21 -10.12
C ALA A 354 12.47 -4.45 -10.28
N GLN A 355 13.10 -5.07 -9.28
CA GLN A 355 14.53 -5.40 -9.31
C GLN A 355 14.81 -6.52 -10.31
N HIS A 356 14.07 -7.62 -10.29
CA HIS A 356 14.24 -8.69 -11.28
C HIS A 356 14.05 -8.20 -12.72
N PHE A 357 13.10 -7.28 -12.93
CA PHE A 357 12.89 -6.65 -14.25
C PHE A 357 14.03 -5.70 -14.64
N CYS A 358 14.59 -4.97 -13.68
CA CYS A 358 15.78 -4.14 -13.87
C CYS A 358 16.98 -5.00 -14.28
N ASP A 359 17.22 -6.09 -13.56
CA ASP A 359 18.33 -7.02 -13.79
C ASP A 359 18.19 -7.69 -15.16
N TYR A 360 16.99 -8.14 -15.51
CA TYR A 360 16.69 -8.69 -16.83
C TYR A 360 17.01 -7.72 -17.98
N LEU A 361 16.58 -6.47 -17.86
CA LEU A 361 16.89 -5.45 -18.88
C LEU A 361 18.37 -5.07 -18.89
N ALA A 362 19.01 -5.04 -17.73
CA ALA A 362 20.43 -4.72 -17.59
C ALA A 362 21.32 -5.78 -18.24
N GLU A 363 21.04 -7.07 -17.99
CA GLU A 363 21.71 -8.21 -18.63
C GLU A 363 21.55 -8.16 -20.14
N ARG A 364 20.34 -7.88 -20.62
CA ARG A 364 20.03 -7.85 -22.05
C ARG A 364 20.68 -6.69 -22.81
N ILE A 365 20.95 -5.59 -22.12
CA ILE A 365 21.58 -4.40 -22.69
C ILE A 365 23.10 -4.39 -22.47
N GLY A 366 23.61 -5.23 -21.56
CA GLY A 366 25.03 -5.33 -21.21
C GLY A 366 25.51 -4.22 -20.28
N VAL A 367 24.68 -3.80 -19.32
CA VAL A 367 24.99 -2.72 -18.36
C VAL A 367 24.73 -3.21 -16.93
N SER A 368 25.36 -2.61 -15.92
CA SER A 368 25.08 -2.89 -14.51
C SER A 368 23.70 -2.40 -14.06
N ALA A 369 23.00 -3.19 -13.25
CA ALA A 369 21.80 -2.79 -12.50
C ALA A 369 22.18 -2.32 -11.09
N ILE A 370 21.55 -1.25 -10.60
CA ILE A 370 21.72 -0.73 -9.24
C ILE A 370 20.35 -0.55 -8.60
N SER A 371 20.15 -1.11 -7.41
CA SER A 371 19.05 -0.69 -6.55
C SER A 371 19.42 0.65 -5.90
N GLU A 372 18.74 1.76 -6.23
CA GLU A 372 18.91 2.99 -5.45
C GLU A 372 18.44 2.67 -4.01
N PRO A 373 19.31 2.73 -2.98
CA PRO A 373 18.88 2.51 -1.60
C PRO A 373 17.85 3.57 -1.24
N ASN A 374 16.88 3.19 -0.41
CA ASN A 374 15.80 4.04 0.05
C ASN A 374 16.37 5.26 0.81
N ILE A 375 16.64 6.37 0.12
CA ILE A 375 16.98 7.65 0.74
C ILE A 375 15.68 8.20 1.34
N LYS A 376 15.27 7.65 2.48
CA LYS A 376 14.32 8.19 3.46
C LYS A 376 14.22 7.25 4.68
N ALA A 377 15.31 7.18 5.45
CA ALA A 377 15.29 6.73 6.85
C ALA A 377 16.20 7.60 7.74
N THR A 378 16.44 8.84 7.32
CA THR A 378 17.09 9.88 8.14
C THR A 378 16.34 11.18 7.91
N GLY A 379 15.44 11.46 8.84
CA GLY A 379 14.60 12.64 8.85
C GLY A 379 13.74 12.58 10.10
N LEU A 380 14.43 12.84 11.22
CA LEU A 380 13.97 13.30 12.54
C LEU A 380 12.49 13.08 12.89
#